data_AF-A0A174ZL34-F1
#
_entry.id   AF-A0A174ZL34-F1
#
_cell.length_a   1.000
_cell.length_b   1.000
_cell.length_c   1.000
_cell.angle_alpha   90.00
_cell.angle_beta   90.00
_cell.angle_gamma   90.00
#
_symmetry.space_group_name_H-M   'P 1'
#
loop_
_entity.id
_entity.type
_entity.pdbx_description
1 polymer ?
#
loop_
_entity_poly.entity_id
_entity_poly.type
_entity_poly.pdbx_seq_one_letter_code
_entity_poly.pdbx_strand_id
1 'polypeptide(L)'
;METDTIIHNDCLDALKDMPSESVHCCVTSPPYYGLRDYGMDGQVGREATPEQYIRKLTEIFSEVYRVLRADGTCWLNISDTYCGTGSKGGYKDPKNPEGRNGQNVSIVRNVEGCKHKDLIGIPWMLAFALRNSGWYLRNDIVWQKGNAMPESAKDRLTRSYEHIFLLAKSQKYYFDALAISEPIAADTARRYMGGRGSSHKYSGEVPGQAGIQKLNKPRKAGEIKKSDISPVRNCRDVWLINTVPYRGNHFAAYPPKLVERCILAGCPKGGIVLDPFFGSGTTGLVAVRNDRHYIGIELNEEYCVLAGERIGGGYENKAD
;
A
#
# COMPACT_ATOMS: atom_id res chain seq x y z
N MET A 1 -12.66 22.60 -1.97
CA MET A 1 -12.87 21.27 -1.39
C MET A 1 -12.38 21.35 0.04
N GLU A 2 -13.23 20.99 1.00
CA GLU A 2 -12.85 20.92 2.41
C GLU A 2 -11.84 19.79 2.62
N THR A 3 -10.89 20.01 3.53
CA THR A 3 -9.85 19.04 3.89
C THR A 3 -9.97 18.69 5.35
N ASP A 4 -9.27 17.62 5.77
CA ASP A 4 -9.36 17.07 7.13
C ASP A 4 -10.78 16.58 7.46
N THR A 5 -11.46 16.06 6.42
CA THR A 5 -12.84 15.60 6.47
C THR A 5 -12.92 14.09 6.21
N ILE A 6 -13.99 13.50 6.73
CA ILE A 6 -14.38 12.11 6.50
C ILE A 6 -15.73 12.16 5.79
N ILE A 7 -15.79 11.61 4.59
CA ILE A 7 -17.01 11.53 3.78
C ILE A 7 -17.66 10.17 4.05
N HIS A 8 -18.83 10.18 4.66
CA HIS A 8 -19.65 8.97 4.80
C HIS A 8 -20.46 8.73 3.52
N ASN A 9 -19.98 7.83 2.65
CA ASN A 9 -20.64 7.46 1.39
C ASN A 9 -19.98 6.21 0.75
N ASP A 10 -20.58 5.66 -0.31
CA ASP A 10 -19.88 4.78 -1.24
C ASP A 10 -18.67 5.49 -1.85
N CYS A 11 -17.54 4.79 -1.90
CA CYS A 11 -16.28 5.36 -2.35
C CYS A 11 -16.32 5.83 -3.81
N LEU A 12 -17.01 5.11 -4.71
CA LEU A 12 -17.06 5.47 -6.11
C LEU A 12 -17.91 6.73 -6.31
N ASP A 13 -19.03 6.84 -5.60
CA ASP A 13 -19.90 8.01 -5.71
C ASP A 13 -19.28 9.25 -5.08
N ALA A 14 -18.67 9.13 -3.90
CA ALA A 14 -17.91 10.23 -3.30
C ALA A 14 -16.74 10.70 -4.19
N LEU A 15 -16.02 9.76 -4.82
CA LEU A 15 -14.92 10.12 -5.72
C LEU A 15 -15.41 10.88 -6.95
N LYS A 16 -16.55 10.51 -7.56
CA LYS A 16 -17.13 11.22 -8.72
C LYS A 16 -17.44 12.69 -8.41
N ASP A 17 -17.88 12.98 -7.18
CA ASP A 17 -18.16 14.35 -6.73
C ASP A 17 -16.91 15.18 -6.44
N MET A 18 -15.76 14.53 -6.27
CA MET A 18 -14.50 15.24 -6.03
C MET A 18 -13.97 15.88 -7.31
N PRO A 19 -13.41 17.11 -7.25
CA PRO A 19 -12.78 17.75 -8.40
C PRO A 19 -11.57 16.94 -8.89
N SER A 20 -11.33 16.97 -10.20
CA SER A 20 -10.10 16.41 -10.79
C SER A 20 -8.87 17.15 -10.25
N GLU A 21 -7.74 16.44 -10.16
CA GLU A 21 -6.44 17.01 -9.75
C GLU A 21 -6.43 17.78 -8.40
N SER A 22 -7.28 17.34 -7.48
CA SER A 22 -7.54 17.98 -6.19
C SER A 22 -6.71 17.41 -5.02
N VAL A 23 -6.11 16.22 -5.16
CA VAL A 23 -5.32 15.57 -4.10
C VAL A 23 -3.90 15.21 -4.56
N HIS A 24 -2.96 15.14 -3.61
CA HIS A 24 -1.53 14.97 -3.91
C HIS A 24 -1.09 13.51 -3.89
N CYS A 25 -1.67 12.73 -2.99
CA CYS A 25 -1.28 11.35 -2.75
C CYS A 25 -2.52 10.53 -2.37
N CYS A 26 -2.57 9.27 -2.77
CA CYS A 26 -3.51 8.29 -2.25
C CYS A 26 -2.72 7.22 -1.49
N VAL A 27 -3.12 6.90 -0.26
CA VAL A 27 -2.55 5.79 0.52
C VAL A 27 -3.72 4.97 1.05
N THR A 28 -3.84 3.73 0.61
CA THR A 28 -5.06 2.96 0.86
C THR A 28 -4.85 1.46 0.86
N SER A 29 -5.84 0.75 1.40
CA SER A 29 -5.97 -0.71 1.36
C SER A 29 -7.45 -1.05 1.18
N PRO A 30 -7.88 -1.49 -0.02
CA PRO A 30 -9.26 -1.87 -0.24
C PRO A 30 -9.62 -3.14 0.55
N PRO A 31 -10.91 -3.40 0.80
CA PRO A 31 -11.37 -4.69 1.30
C PRO A 31 -10.83 -5.87 0.47
N TYR A 32 -10.13 -6.81 1.11
CA TYR A 32 -9.49 -7.92 0.40
C TYR A 32 -10.51 -8.97 -0.07
N TYR A 33 -10.36 -9.40 -1.32
CA TYR A 33 -11.25 -10.35 -1.98
C TYR A 33 -11.53 -11.61 -1.15
N GLY A 34 -12.80 -11.81 -0.82
CA GLY A 34 -13.31 -12.99 -0.12
C GLY A 34 -12.84 -13.16 1.32
N LEU A 35 -12.17 -12.16 1.91
CA LEU A 35 -11.60 -12.28 3.25
C LEU A 35 -12.59 -11.93 4.36
N ARG A 36 -13.30 -10.82 4.22
CA ARG A 36 -14.24 -10.30 5.22
C ARG A 36 -15.55 -9.89 4.56
N ASP A 37 -16.61 -9.98 5.35
CA ASP A 37 -17.92 -9.45 5.05
C ASP A 37 -18.23 -8.40 6.13
N TYR A 38 -18.42 -7.16 5.69
CA TYR A 38 -18.72 -6.00 6.53
C TYR A 38 -20.23 -5.77 6.68
N GLY A 39 -21.08 -6.60 6.05
CA GLY A 39 -22.53 -6.52 6.20
C GLY A 39 -23.18 -5.27 5.60
N MET A 40 -22.45 -4.55 4.74
CA MET A 40 -22.93 -3.33 4.09
C MET A 40 -23.30 -3.62 2.62
N ASP A 41 -24.44 -3.10 2.19
CA ASP A 41 -24.78 -3.07 0.77
C ASP A 41 -23.76 -2.22 0.01
N GLY A 42 -23.31 -2.70 -1.16
CA GLY A 42 -22.30 -2.00 -1.98
C GLY A 42 -20.84 -2.22 -1.54
N GLN A 43 -20.57 -2.97 -0.47
CA GLN A 43 -19.19 -3.28 -0.06
C GLN A 43 -18.37 -3.94 -1.17
N VAL A 44 -17.09 -3.59 -1.23
CA VAL A 44 -16.11 -4.20 -2.13
C VAL A 44 -15.54 -5.47 -1.48
N GLY A 45 -15.08 -6.44 -2.29
CA GLY A 45 -14.40 -7.64 -1.82
C GLY A 45 -15.31 -8.87 -1.67
N ARG A 46 -16.59 -8.75 -2.07
CA ARG A 46 -17.59 -9.84 -2.04
C ARG A 46 -18.16 -10.19 -3.42
N GLU A 47 -17.56 -9.68 -4.49
CA GLU A 47 -17.91 -9.96 -5.87
C GLU A 47 -17.82 -11.47 -6.17
N ALA A 48 -18.60 -11.95 -7.15
CA ALA A 48 -18.71 -13.40 -7.37
C ALA A 48 -17.44 -14.03 -7.97
N THR A 49 -16.63 -13.23 -8.68
CA THR A 49 -15.36 -13.70 -9.26
C THR A 49 -14.22 -12.70 -9.01
N PRO A 50 -12.96 -13.15 -9.01
CA PRO A 50 -11.80 -12.25 -8.97
C PRO A 50 -11.87 -11.17 -10.04
N GLU A 51 -12.28 -11.49 -11.27
CA GLU A 51 -12.33 -10.55 -12.39
C GLU A 51 -13.37 -9.45 -12.14
N GLN A 52 -14.51 -9.78 -11.51
CA GLN A 52 -15.49 -8.77 -11.10
C GLN A 52 -14.93 -7.83 -10.04
N TYR A 53 -14.24 -8.39 -9.02
CA TYR A 53 -13.55 -7.60 -7.99
C TYR A 53 -12.47 -6.68 -8.60
N ILE A 54 -11.65 -7.21 -9.50
CA ILE A 54 -10.61 -6.43 -10.19
C ILE A 54 -11.23 -5.32 -11.05
N ARG A 55 -12.34 -5.59 -11.75
CA ARG A 55 -13.07 -4.55 -12.51
C ARG A 55 -13.59 -3.44 -11.60
N LYS A 56 -14.29 -3.79 -10.51
CA LYS A 56 -14.82 -2.82 -9.54
C LYS A 56 -13.71 -1.94 -8.96
N LEU A 57 -12.57 -2.53 -8.56
CA LEU A 57 -11.43 -1.74 -8.09
C LEU A 57 -10.83 -0.89 -9.20
N THR A 58 -10.71 -1.38 -10.43
CA THR A 58 -10.19 -0.59 -11.55
C THR A 58 -11.08 0.63 -11.83
N GLU A 59 -12.39 0.51 -11.71
CA GLU A 59 -13.34 1.64 -11.80
C GLU A 59 -13.08 2.68 -10.69
N ILE A 60 -12.96 2.23 -9.44
CA ILE A 60 -12.65 3.11 -8.30
C ILE A 60 -11.31 3.81 -8.51
N PHE A 61 -10.26 3.07 -8.89
CA PHE A 61 -8.94 3.63 -9.12
C PHE A 61 -8.85 4.50 -10.39
N SER A 62 -9.81 4.40 -11.31
CA SER A 62 -9.92 5.37 -12.42
C SER A 62 -10.35 6.74 -11.90
N GLU A 63 -11.27 6.77 -10.93
CA GLU A 63 -11.63 8.02 -10.25
C GLU A 63 -10.50 8.52 -9.34
N VAL A 64 -9.78 7.63 -8.63
CA VAL A 64 -8.56 8.01 -7.89
C VAL A 64 -7.52 8.64 -8.82
N TYR A 65 -7.31 8.07 -10.01
CA TYR A 65 -6.40 8.63 -11.02
C TYR A 65 -6.84 10.05 -11.45
N ARG A 66 -8.15 10.26 -11.64
CA ARG A 66 -8.73 11.55 -12.01
C ARG A 66 -8.51 12.62 -10.95
N VAL A 67 -8.79 12.31 -9.68
CA VAL A 67 -8.69 13.26 -8.56
C VAL A 67 -7.24 13.53 -8.15
N LEU A 68 -6.30 12.63 -8.43
CA LEU A 68 -4.87 12.91 -8.21
C LEU A 68 -4.36 14.01 -9.15
N ARG A 69 -3.49 14.86 -8.63
CA ARG A 69 -2.70 15.82 -9.43
C ARG A 69 -1.85 15.09 -10.48
N ALA A 70 -1.43 15.82 -11.51
CA ALA A 70 -0.53 15.33 -12.56
C ALA A 70 0.78 14.68 -12.04
N ASP A 71 1.26 15.14 -10.88
CA ASP A 71 2.44 14.63 -10.17
C ASP A 71 2.12 13.67 -9.02
N GLY A 72 0.85 13.27 -8.86
CA GLY A 72 0.38 12.47 -7.74
C GLY A 72 0.80 11.00 -7.78
N THR A 73 0.86 10.41 -6.59
CA THR A 73 1.17 8.98 -6.38
C THR A 73 0.04 8.26 -5.67
N CYS A 74 -0.09 6.96 -5.91
CA CYS A 74 -1.00 6.07 -5.19
C CYS A 74 -0.22 4.88 -4.62
N TRP A 75 -0.41 4.64 -3.32
CA TRP A 75 0.23 3.57 -2.57
C TRP A 75 -0.85 2.57 -2.15
N LEU A 76 -0.88 1.45 -2.84
CA LEU A 76 -1.96 0.46 -2.74
C LEU A 76 -1.49 -0.78 -2.00
N ASN A 77 -1.92 -0.95 -0.74
CA ASN A 77 -1.68 -2.17 0.02
C ASN A 77 -2.76 -3.22 -0.29
N ILE A 78 -2.33 -4.38 -0.77
CA ILE A 78 -3.22 -5.48 -1.15
C ILE A 78 -2.59 -6.84 -0.80
N SER A 79 -3.41 -7.77 -0.33
CA SER A 79 -3.01 -9.16 -0.05
C SER A 79 -3.73 -10.13 -0.97
N ASP A 80 -3.17 -11.32 -1.09
CA ASP A 80 -3.74 -12.41 -1.86
C ASP A 80 -4.57 -13.37 -0.99
N THR A 81 -5.34 -14.22 -1.67
CA THR A 81 -6.14 -15.29 -1.08
C THR A 81 -5.99 -16.58 -1.90
N TYR A 82 -6.38 -17.72 -1.31
CA TYR A 82 -6.26 -19.04 -1.92
C TYR A 82 -7.60 -19.56 -2.39
N CYS A 83 -7.66 -20.07 -3.62
CA CYS A 83 -8.81 -20.80 -4.15
C CYS A 83 -9.08 -22.06 -3.33
N GLY A 84 -10.36 -22.35 -3.12
CA GLY A 84 -10.78 -23.56 -2.42
C GLY A 84 -10.67 -23.49 -0.90
N THR A 85 -10.31 -22.34 -0.33
CA THR A 85 -10.44 -22.14 1.11
C THR A 85 -11.93 -22.20 1.48
N GLY A 86 -12.33 -23.28 2.17
CA GLY A 86 -13.69 -23.41 2.71
C GLY A 86 -13.83 -22.71 4.05
N SER A 87 -14.99 -22.09 4.30
CA SER A 87 -15.36 -21.74 5.67
C SER A 87 -15.54 -23.01 6.48
N LYS A 88 -15.11 -23.03 7.75
CA LYS A 88 -15.53 -24.07 8.71
C LYS A 88 -17.00 -23.83 9.08
N GLY A 89 -17.91 -23.99 8.11
CA GLY A 89 -19.33 -23.64 8.19
C GLY A 89 -20.18 -24.53 9.10
N GLY A 90 -19.61 -25.11 10.16
CA GLY A 90 -20.32 -26.04 11.04
C GLY A 90 -20.27 -25.73 12.54
N TYR A 91 -19.39 -24.84 13.00
CA TYR A 91 -19.23 -24.56 14.43
C TYR A 91 -19.48 -23.08 14.72
N LYS A 92 -20.69 -22.75 15.19
CA LYS A 92 -20.95 -21.49 15.91
C LYS A 92 -20.38 -21.64 17.31
N ASP A 93 -19.36 -20.85 17.64
CA ASP A 93 -18.82 -20.80 18.99
C ASP A 93 -19.90 -20.29 19.94
N PRO A 94 -20.35 -21.08 20.95
CA PRO A 94 -21.38 -20.62 21.89
C PRO A 94 -20.97 -19.36 22.66
N LYS A 95 -19.66 -19.08 22.77
CA LYS A 95 -19.12 -17.85 23.38
C LYS A 95 -19.10 -16.64 22.44
N ASN A 96 -19.29 -16.85 21.13
CA ASN A 96 -19.36 -15.81 20.10
C ASN A 96 -20.40 -16.23 19.05
N PRO A 97 -21.71 -16.10 19.36
CA PRO A 97 -22.79 -16.59 18.50
C PRO A 97 -22.87 -15.89 17.13
N GLU A 98 -22.29 -14.69 17.00
CA GLU A 98 -22.14 -13.96 15.74
C GLU A 98 -20.87 -14.36 14.94
N GLY A 99 -20.13 -15.35 15.45
CA GLY A 99 -18.84 -15.78 14.91
C GLY A 99 -17.68 -14.93 15.45
N ARG A 100 -16.48 -15.52 15.56
CA ARG A 100 -15.30 -14.81 16.10
C ARG A 100 -14.67 -13.79 15.13
N ASN A 101 -15.09 -13.74 13.86
CA ASN A 101 -14.38 -13.00 12.80
C ASN A 101 -15.24 -12.63 11.56
N GLY A 102 -16.58 -12.63 11.63
CA GLY A 102 -17.41 -12.45 10.41
C GLY A 102 -17.25 -13.60 9.40
N GLN A 103 -17.13 -14.84 9.91
CA GLN A 103 -16.91 -16.05 9.09
C GLN A 103 -18.18 -16.43 8.32
N ASN A 104 -18.48 -15.70 7.24
CA ASN A 104 -19.49 -16.10 6.27
C ASN A 104 -18.96 -17.17 5.32
N VAL A 105 -19.86 -17.73 4.49
CA VAL A 105 -19.51 -18.72 3.46
C VAL A 105 -18.45 -18.11 2.55
N SER A 106 -17.34 -18.84 2.40
CA SER A 106 -16.25 -18.47 1.52
C SER A 106 -16.74 -18.45 0.07
N ILE A 107 -16.65 -17.27 -0.54
CA ILE A 107 -16.96 -17.07 -1.96
C ILE A 107 -15.82 -17.57 -2.87
N VAL A 108 -14.63 -17.81 -2.29
CA VAL A 108 -13.46 -18.27 -3.04
C VAL A 108 -13.37 -19.80 -3.13
N ARG A 109 -14.48 -20.50 -2.91
CA ARG A 109 -14.53 -21.98 -2.95
C ARG A 109 -14.23 -22.52 -4.34
N ASN A 110 -14.78 -21.90 -5.38
CA ASN A 110 -14.56 -22.25 -6.78
C ASN A 110 -14.22 -20.96 -7.52
N VAL A 111 -13.00 -20.88 -8.04
CA VAL A 111 -12.53 -19.75 -8.84
C VAL A 111 -12.17 -20.29 -10.21
N GLU A 112 -12.77 -19.72 -11.25
CA GLU A 112 -12.52 -20.14 -12.63
C GLU A 112 -11.02 -20.04 -12.96
N GLY A 113 -10.48 -21.06 -13.63
CA GLY A 113 -9.05 -21.12 -13.96
C GLY A 113 -8.11 -21.47 -12.78
N CYS A 114 -8.60 -21.49 -11.54
CA CYS A 114 -7.82 -21.91 -10.37
C CYS A 114 -8.18 -23.32 -9.90
N LYS A 115 -7.17 -24.12 -9.61
CA LYS A 115 -7.31 -25.40 -8.90
C LYS A 115 -7.50 -25.13 -7.41
N HIS A 116 -8.05 -26.11 -6.71
CA HIS A 116 -8.12 -26.08 -5.25
C HIS A 116 -6.71 -25.91 -4.65
N LYS A 117 -6.55 -24.98 -3.71
CA LYS A 117 -5.29 -24.52 -3.08
C LYS A 117 -4.39 -23.64 -3.96
N ASP A 118 -4.80 -23.25 -5.16
CA ASP A 118 -4.04 -22.25 -5.92
C ASP A 118 -4.06 -20.90 -5.20
N LEU A 119 -2.92 -20.22 -5.20
CA LEU A 119 -2.86 -18.81 -4.89
C LEU A 119 -3.48 -18.07 -6.08
N ILE A 120 -4.49 -17.23 -5.86
CA ILE A 120 -5.27 -16.65 -6.97
C ILE A 120 -4.44 -15.63 -7.76
N GLY A 121 -3.56 -14.87 -7.09
CA GLY A 121 -2.75 -13.84 -7.74
C GLY A 121 -3.42 -12.45 -7.73
N ILE A 122 -4.37 -12.21 -6.82
CA ILE A 122 -5.15 -10.96 -6.75
C ILE A 122 -4.29 -9.69 -6.82
N PRO A 123 -3.18 -9.55 -6.05
CA PRO A 123 -2.32 -8.37 -6.13
C PRO A 123 -1.83 -8.06 -7.56
N TRP A 124 -1.35 -9.09 -8.28
CA TRP A 124 -0.78 -8.91 -9.61
C TRP A 124 -1.85 -8.77 -10.70
N MET A 125 -3.01 -9.42 -10.54
CA MET A 125 -4.18 -9.17 -11.39
C MET A 125 -4.56 -7.68 -11.33
N LEU A 126 -4.63 -7.10 -10.12
CA LEU A 126 -4.93 -5.69 -9.93
C LEU A 126 -3.83 -4.78 -10.48
N ALA A 127 -2.56 -5.04 -10.16
CA ALA A 127 -1.45 -4.22 -10.62
C ALA A 127 -1.37 -4.12 -12.15
N PHE A 128 -1.62 -5.23 -12.86
CA PHE A 128 -1.64 -5.24 -14.32
C PHE A 128 -2.89 -4.58 -14.90
N ALA A 129 -4.07 -4.76 -14.29
CA ALA A 129 -5.27 -4.05 -14.70
C ALA A 129 -5.10 -2.53 -14.58
N LEU A 130 -4.56 -2.05 -13.45
CA LEU A 130 -4.27 -0.63 -13.23
C LEU A 130 -3.23 -0.10 -14.23
N ARG A 131 -2.14 -0.83 -14.48
CA ARG A 131 -1.17 -0.45 -15.51
C ARG A 131 -1.81 -0.35 -16.90
N ASN A 132 -2.66 -1.30 -17.27
CA ASN A 132 -3.36 -1.30 -18.54
C ASN A 132 -4.38 -0.14 -18.65
N SER A 133 -4.89 0.37 -17.52
CA SER A 133 -5.75 1.55 -17.47
C SER A 133 -5.00 2.90 -17.47
N GLY A 134 -3.68 2.89 -17.62
CA GLY A 134 -2.88 4.12 -17.80
C GLY A 134 -1.98 4.50 -16.63
N TRP A 135 -2.03 3.77 -15.51
CA TRP A 135 -1.11 3.98 -14.41
C TRP A 135 0.32 3.57 -14.76
N TYR A 136 1.31 4.32 -14.26
CA TYR A 136 2.67 3.82 -14.18
C TYR A 136 2.83 2.94 -12.93
N LEU A 137 3.01 1.63 -13.10
CA LEU A 137 3.43 0.73 -12.02
C LEU A 137 4.93 0.91 -11.76
N ARG A 138 5.27 1.62 -10.68
CA ARG A 138 6.64 2.06 -10.39
C ARG A 138 7.41 1.11 -9.51
N ASN A 139 6.75 0.49 -8.53
CA ASN A 139 7.40 -0.45 -7.61
C ASN A 139 6.38 -1.46 -7.08
N ASP A 140 6.83 -2.71 -6.94
CA ASP A 140 6.23 -3.68 -6.02
C ASP A 140 7.06 -3.65 -4.74
N ILE A 141 6.45 -3.30 -3.61
CA ILE A 141 7.09 -3.23 -2.31
C ILE A 141 6.56 -4.38 -1.46
N VAL A 142 7.46 -5.17 -0.90
CA VAL A 142 7.13 -6.26 0.00
C VAL A 142 7.09 -5.72 1.43
N TRP A 143 5.89 -5.60 1.99
CA TRP A 143 5.74 -5.36 3.42
C TRP A 143 5.88 -6.67 4.18
N GLN A 144 7.05 -6.90 4.77
CA GLN A 144 7.33 -8.05 5.61
C GLN A 144 6.86 -7.79 7.05
N LYS A 145 6.03 -8.70 7.57
CA LYS A 145 5.51 -8.72 8.93
C LYS A 145 6.40 -9.61 9.80
N GLY A 146 7.22 -9.02 10.66
CA GLY A 146 8.09 -9.77 11.59
C GLY A 146 7.31 -10.53 12.67
N ASN A 147 6.05 -10.14 12.91
CA ASN A 147 5.12 -10.78 13.83
C ASN A 147 3.88 -11.36 13.12
N ALA A 148 4.06 -11.89 11.90
CA ALA A 148 2.97 -12.53 11.18
C ALA A 148 2.32 -13.64 12.01
N MET A 149 0.99 -13.67 12.04
CA MET A 149 0.26 -14.72 12.74
C MET A 149 0.58 -16.09 12.11
N PRO A 150 0.86 -17.13 12.93
CA PRO A 150 1.05 -18.48 12.42
C PRO A 150 -0.20 -18.96 11.67
N GLU A 151 0.00 -19.62 10.53
CA GLU A 151 -1.08 -20.29 9.81
C GLU A 151 -1.05 -21.80 10.10
N SER A 152 -2.23 -22.43 10.24
CA SER A 152 -2.32 -23.88 10.49
C SER A 152 -2.05 -24.74 9.24
N ALA A 153 -1.58 -24.13 8.14
CA ALA A 153 -1.28 -24.82 6.90
C ALA A 153 -0.05 -25.73 7.07
N LYS A 154 -0.12 -26.96 6.53
CA LYS A 154 0.96 -27.96 6.64
C LYS A 154 1.67 -28.24 5.31
N ASP A 155 1.09 -27.76 4.22
CA ASP A 155 1.46 -28.06 2.84
C ASP A 155 1.83 -26.80 2.04
N ARG A 156 2.05 -25.68 2.74
CA ARG A 156 2.58 -24.43 2.18
C ARG A 156 3.22 -23.58 3.27
N LEU A 157 4.00 -22.59 2.86
CA LEU A 157 4.59 -21.62 3.77
C LEU A 157 3.51 -20.69 4.36
N THR A 158 3.74 -20.23 5.59
CA THR A 158 2.91 -19.20 6.23
C THR A 158 3.09 -17.87 5.50
N ARG A 159 1.99 -17.18 5.18
CA ARG A 159 2.06 -15.83 4.62
C ARG A 159 2.59 -14.86 5.68
N SER A 160 3.72 -14.22 5.38
CA SER A 160 4.39 -13.27 6.27
C SER A 160 4.60 -11.90 5.64
N TYR A 161 4.04 -11.65 4.46
CA TYR A 161 4.11 -10.36 3.79
C TYR A 161 2.82 -9.97 3.09
N GLU A 162 2.74 -8.72 2.67
CA GLU A 162 1.73 -8.17 1.76
C GLU A 162 2.41 -7.27 0.72
N HIS A 163 1.72 -7.00 -0.39
CA HIS A 163 2.20 -6.09 -1.42
C HIS A 163 1.75 -4.66 -1.14
N ILE A 164 2.63 -3.72 -1.45
CA ILE A 164 2.32 -2.30 -1.63
C ILE A 164 2.78 -1.90 -3.02
N PHE A 165 1.83 -1.61 -3.90
CA PHE A 165 2.17 -1.09 -5.21
C PHE A 165 2.30 0.42 -5.16
N LEU A 166 3.44 0.93 -5.62
CA LEU A 166 3.60 2.35 -5.93
C LEU A 166 3.15 2.58 -7.38
N LEU A 167 2.07 3.32 -7.53
CA LEU A 167 1.51 3.75 -8.80
C LEU A 167 1.69 5.26 -8.96
N ALA A 168 1.94 5.73 -10.18
CA ALA A 168 2.07 7.16 -10.49
C ALA A 168 1.21 7.57 -11.68
N LYS A 169 0.70 8.81 -11.65
CA LYS A 169 -0.12 9.36 -12.74
C LYS A 169 0.69 9.68 -14.00
N SER A 170 1.94 10.09 -13.83
CA SER A 170 2.84 10.47 -14.92
C SER A 170 4.27 9.98 -14.71
N GLN A 171 5.13 10.10 -15.72
CA GLN A 171 6.55 9.79 -15.62
C GLN A 171 7.28 10.69 -14.60
N LYS A 172 6.82 11.93 -14.42
CA LYS A 172 7.36 12.92 -13.48
C LYS A 172 6.36 13.12 -12.33
N TYR A 173 6.53 12.35 -11.27
CA TYR A 173 5.69 12.39 -10.08
C TYR A 173 6.50 12.85 -8.86
N TYR A 174 5.81 13.33 -7.84
CA TYR A 174 6.41 13.70 -6.56
C TYR A 174 6.92 12.45 -5.84
N PHE A 175 8.20 12.46 -5.47
CA PHE A 175 8.80 11.40 -4.67
C PHE A 175 9.96 11.94 -3.83
N ASP A 176 9.77 12.08 -2.52
CA ASP A 176 10.82 12.48 -1.59
C ASP A 176 11.61 11.26 -1.09
N ALA A 177 12.61 10.87 -1.89
CA ALA A 177 13.51 9.77 -1.55
C ALA A 177 14.33 10.04 -0.28
N LEU A 178 14.59 11.31 0.03
CA LEU A 178 15.43 11.69 1.17
C LEU A 178 14.66 11.53 2.49
N ALA A 179 13.37 11.89 2.50
CA ALA A 179 12.48 11.76 3.66
C ALA A 179 12.34 10.32 4.17
N ILE A 180 12.53 9.32 3.30
CA ILE A 180 12.51 7.89 3.67
C ILE A 180 13.87 7.21 3.55
N SER A 181 14.95 7.97 3.36
CA SER A 181 16.28 7.41 3.14
C SER A 181 16.80 6.62 4.35
N GLU A 182 17.69 5.68 4.08
CA GLU A 182 18.29 4.80 5.09
C GLU A 182 19.78 5.14 5.26
N PRO A 183 20.36 4.98 6.46
CA PRO A 183 21.81 5.12 6.60
C PRO A 183 22.57 4.16 5.69
N ILE A 184 23.71 4.62 5.15
CA ILE A 184 24.63 3.73 4.46
C ILE A 184 25.27 2.75 5.47
N ALA A 185 25.54 1.52 5.04
CA ALA A 185 26.31 0.60 5.86
C ALA A 185 27.76 1.10 5.99
N ALA A 186 28.36 0.97 7.18
CA ALA A 186 29.75 1.38 7.43
C ALA A 186 30.73 0.76 6.41
N ASP A 187 30.52 -0.52 6.08
CA ASP A 187 31.29 -1.27 5.09
C ASP A 187 31.19 -0.69 3.68
N THR A 188 30.05 -0.08 3.36
CA THR A 188 29.87 0.62 2.09
C THR A 188 30.74 1.86 2.05
N ALA A 189 30.73 2.69 3.10
CA ALA A 189 31.62 3.85 3.19
C ALA A 189 33.10 3.44 3.10
N ARG A 190 33.51 2.38 3.81
CA ARG A 190 34.89 1.85 3.73
C ARG A 190 35.28 1.43 2.32
N ARG A 191 34.37 0.77 1.57
CA ARG A 191 34.61 0.37 0.18
C ARG A 191 34.77 1.56 -0.78
N TYR A 192 34.04 2.65 -0.56
CA TYR A 192 34.22 3.87 -1.36
C TYR A 192 35.61 4.48 -1.17
N MET A 193 36.06 4.59 0.09
CA MET A 193 37.38 5.14 0.43
C MET A 193 38.55 4.21 0.03
N GLY A 194 38.27 2.92 -0.19
CA GLY A 194 39.25 1.96 -0.70
C GLY A 194 39.71 2.28 -2.12
N GLY A 195 40.97 1.92 -2.41
CA GLY A 195 41.54 2.03 -3.75
C GLY A 195 40.86 1.07 -4.73
N ARG A 196 40.86 1.44 -6.01
CA ARG A 196 40.32 0.62 -7.10
C ARG A 196 41.35 0.54 -8.22
N GLY A 197 41.81 -0.68 -8.52
CA GLY A 197 42.77 -0.93 -9.60
C GLY A 197 42.12 -0.83 -10.99
N SER A 198 42.97 -0.77 -12.02
CA SER A 198 42.57 -0.73 -13.43
C SER A 198 42.08 -2.06 -14.00
N SER A 199 42.43 -3.17 -13.35
CA SER A 199 42.15 -4.52 -13.83
C SER A 199 41.08 -5.16 -12.96
N HIS A 200 39.81 -4.95 -13.32
CA HIS A 200 38.66 -5.60 -12.68
C HIS A 200 37.53 -5.83 -13.67
N LYS A 201 36.60 -6.75 -13.38
CA LYS A 201 35.52 -7.13 -14.30
C LYS A 201 34.60 -6.00 -14.79
N TYR A 202 34.64 -4.83 -14.17
CA TYR A 202 33.87 -3.63 -14.54
C TYR A 202 34.71 -2.50 -15.15
N SER A 203 35.93 -2.77 -15.62
CA SER A 203 36.83 -1.74 -16.17
C SER A 203 36.66 -1.55 -17.67
N GLY A 204 35.92 -2.43 -18.34
CA GLY A 204 35.51 -2.27 -19.73
C GLY A 204 34.23 -1.47 -19.89
N GLU A 205 34.03 -0.91 -21.07
CA GLU A 205 32.76 -0.32 -21.46
C GLU A 205 31.71 -1.41 -21.69
N VAL A 206 30.46 -1.11 -21.34
CA VAL A 206 29.32 -1.98 -21.59
C VAL A 206 28.52 -1.37 -22.76
N PRO A 207 28.20 -2.14 -23.82
CA PRO A 207 27.39 -1.64 -24.92
C PRO A 207 26.08 -1.02 -24.43
N GLY A 208 25.77 0.19 -24.93
CA GLY A 208 24.59 0.96 -24.52
C GLY A 208 24.76 1.82 -23.26
N GLN A 209 25.92 1.79 -22.59
CA GLN A 209 26.26 2.77 -21.56
C GLN A 209 27.12 3.89 -22.15
N ALA A 210 26.95 5.12 -21.65
CA ALA A 210 27.71 6.29 -22.07
C ALA A 210 29.19 6.29 -21.58
N GLY A 211 29.79 5.11 -21.41
CA GLY A 211 31.13 4.88 -20.88
C GLY A 211 31.15 4.25 -19.49
N ILE A 212 32.36 4.08 -18.95
CA ILE A 212 32.58 3.47 -17.63
C ILE A 212 32.00 4.38 -16.54
N GLN A 213 31.10 3.83 -15.72
CA GLN A 213 30.55 4.53 -14.55
C GLN A 213 31.67 5.09 -13.67
N LYS A 214 31.54 6.33 -13.18
CA LYS A 214 32.56 7.00 -12.34
C LYS A 214 33.04 6.13 -11.18
N LEU A 215 32.14 5.37 -10.54
CA LEU A 215 32.45 4.45 -9.44
C LEU A 215 33.45 3.35 -9.82
N ASN A 216 33.47 2.95 -11.10
CA ASN A 216 34.30 1.90 -11.64
C ASN A 216 35.62 2.40 -12.21
N LYS A 217 35.89 3.71 -12.20
CA LYS A 217 37.19 4.23 -12.62
C LYS A 217 38.28 3.90 -11.58
N PRO A 218 39.54 3.70 -12.01
CA PRO A 218 40.65 3.47 -11.10
C PRO A 218 40.82 4.68 -10.17
N ARG A 219 41.15 4.42 -8.90
CA ARG A 219 41.39 5.47 -7.89
C ARG A 219 42.36 4.99 -6.82
N LYS A 220 43.07 5.93 -6.20
CA LYS A 220 43.93 5.62 -5.04
C LYS A 220 43.09 5.49 -3.77
N ALA A 221 43.57 4.70 -2.81
CA ALA A 221 42.95 4.64 -1.49
C ALA A 221 43.02 6.03 -0.82
N GLY A 222 41.93 6.47 -0.20
CA GLY A 222 41.82 7.79 0.44
C GLY A 222 41.52 8.96 -0.50
N GLU A 223 41.39 8.73 -1.81
CA GLU A 223 41.00 9.76 -2.77
C GLU A 223 39.56 10.24 -2.56
N ILE A 224 38.65 9.32 -2.23
CA ILE A 224 37.30 9.64 -1.75
C ILE A 224 37.36 9.74 -0.23
N LYS A 225 37.00 10.90 0.32
CA LYS A 225 36.93 11.12 1.77
C LYS A 225 35.53 10.81 2.28
N LYS A 226 35.41 10.56 3.59
CA LYS A 226 34.12 10.33 4.25
C LYS A 226 33.14 11.51 4.05
N SER A 227 33.65 12.74 3.97
CA SER A 227 32.87 13.96 3.68
C SER A 227 32.23 13.96 2.29
N ASP A 228 32.79 13.20 1.34
CA ASP A 228 32.36 13.19 -0.06
C ASP A 228 31.28 12.12 -0.31
N ILE A 229 30.97 11.31 0.72
CA ILE A 229 30.04 10.19 0.64
C ILE A 229 28.72 10.62 1.28
N SER A 230 27.61 10.48 0.55
CA SER A 230 26.26 10.65 1.13
C SER A 230 26.11 9.75 2.37
N PRO A 231 25.68 10.30 3.52
CA PRO A 231 25.48 9.51 4.74
C PRO A 231 24.28 8.56 4.62
N VAL A 232 23.44 8.76 3.60
CA VAL A 232 22.22 7.99 3.36
C VAL A 232 22.21 7.33 1.98
N ARG A 233 21.36 6.32 1.84
CA ARG A 233 21.02 5.60 0.61
C ARG A 233 19.51 5.55 0.46
N ASN A 234 19.05 5.24 -0.75
CA ASN A 234 17.64 4.99 -1.02
C ASN A 234 17.09 3.86 -0.12
N CYS A 235 15.84 4.04 0.31
CA CYS A 235 15.07 3.01 0.98
C CYS A 235 14.94 1.78 0.08
N ARG A 236 15.04 0.58 0.66
CA ARG A 236 14.80 -0.66 -0.10
C ARG A 236 13.31 -0.92 -0.22
N ASP A 237 12.95 -1.80 -1.13
CA ASP A 237 11.58 -2.22 -1.44
C ASP A 237 11.09 -3.42 -0.61
N VAL A 238 11.90 -3.91 0.34
CA VAL A 238 11.45 -4.87 1.37
C VAL A 238 11.38 -4.15 2.71
N TRP A 239 10.18 -3.94 3.22
CA TRP A 239 9.91 -3.18 4.43
C TRP A 239 9.55 -4.11 5.58
N LEU A 240 10.47 -4.27 6.54
CA LEU A 240 10.18 -4.95 7.79
C LEU A 240 9.43 -4.01 8.74
N ILE A 241 8.12 -4.17 8.85
CA ILE A 241 7.25 -3.39 9.73
C ILE A 241 6.30 -4.34 10.44
N ASN A 242 6.30 -4.34 11.77
CA ASN A 242 5.40 -5.18 12.54
C ASN A 242 3.97 -4.65 12.53
N THR A 243 3.01 -5.56 12.58
CA THR A 243 1.61 -5.21 12.86
C THR A 243 1.48 -4.70 14.28
N VAL A 244 0.65 -3.68 14.49
CA VAL A 244 0.33 -3.14 15.81
C VAL A 244 -1.15 -3.38 16.10
N PRO A 245 -1.51 -3.95 17.26
CA PRO A 245 -2.91 -4.12 17.62
C PRO A 245 -3.60 -2.76 17.73
N TYR A 246 -4.75 -2.62 17.09
CA TYR A 246 -5.66 -1.51 17.34
C TYR A 246 -6.68 -1.94 18.41
N ARG A 247 -6.89 -1.11 19.44
CA ARG A 247 -7.78 -1.42 20.58
C ARG A 247 -9.26 -1.05 20.35
N GLY A 248 -9.61 -0.44 19.21
CA GLY A 248 -11.00 -0.17 18.84
C GLY A 248 -11.60 -1.26 17.96
N ASN A 249 -12.91 -1.18 17.69
CA ASN A 249 -13.70 -2.14 16.90
C ASN A 249 -13.38 -2.06 15.38
N HIS A 250 -12.11 -2.06 14.99
CA HIS A 250 -11.71 -2.08 13.59
C HIS A 250 -10.67 -3.17 13.33
N PHE A 251 -11.08 -4.18 12.57
CA PHE A 251 -10.36 -5.45 12.48
C PHE A 251 -9.28 -5.49 11.39
N ALA A 252 -9.11 -4.42 10.60
CA ALA A 252 -8.29 -4.42 9.38
C ALA A 252 -7.46 -3.13 9.15
N ALA A 253 -6.97 -2.48 10.22
CA ALA A 253 -6.11 -1.30 10.07
C ALA A 253 -4.66 -1.72 9.75
N TYR A 254 -4.08 -1.22 8.65
CA TYR A 254 -2.64 -1.35 8.42
C TYR A 254 -1.82 -0.45 9.39
N PRO A 255 -0.54 -0.77 9.68
CA PRO A 255 0.22 -0.09 10.72
C PRO A 255 0.53 1.37 10.38
N PRO A 256 0.46 2.32 11.34
CA PRO A 256 0.79 3.73 11.10
C PRO A 256 2.17 3.95 10.48
N LYS A 257 3.17 3.13 10.84
CA LYS A 257 4.54 3.25 10.30
C LYS A 257 4.62 2.93 8.80
N LEU A 258 3.73 2.06 8.31
CA LEU A 258 3.64 1.72 6.89
C LEU A 258 3.15 2.94 6.09
N VAL A 259 2.06 3.52 6.56
CA VAL A 259 1.44 4.73 6.01
C VAL A 259 2.39 5.91 6.04
N GLU A 260 3.08 6.10 7.17
CA GLU A 260 4.00 7.22 7.35
C GLU A 260 5.08 7.20 6.27
N ARG A 261 5.63 6.02 5.97
CA ARG A 261 6.61 5.88 4.89
C ARG A 261 6.01 6.23 3.52
N CYS A 262 4.80 5.78 3.22
CA CYS A 262 4.11 6.14 1.98
C CYS A 262 3.84 7.64 1.87
N ILE A 263 3.36 8.29 2.95
CA ILE A 263 3.06 9.72 3.00
C ILE A 263 4.34 10.56 2.87
N LEU A 264 5.38 10.22 3.62
CA LEU A 264 6.64 10.96 3.57
C LEU A 264 7.29 10.93 2.18
N ALA A 265 7.21 9.80 1.48
CA ALA A 265 7.72 9.68 0.12
C ALA A 265 6.78 10.29 -0.93
N GLY A 266 5.47 10.08 -0.80
CA GLY A 266 4.51 10.34 -1.87
C GLY A 266 3.70 11.64 -1.74
N CYS A 267 3.73 12.32 -0.60
CA CYS A 267 2.95 13.53 -0.36
C CYS A 267 3.82 14.69 0.17
N PRO A 268 3.85 15.84 -0.53
CA PRO A 268 4.55 17.02 -0.03
C PRO A 268 4.00 17.48 1.32
N LYS A 269 4.84 18.17 2.11
CA LYS A 269 4.38 18.81 3.35
C LYS A 269 3.25 19.80 3.04
N GLY A 270 2.17 19.78 3.83
CA GLY A 270 0.95 20.53 3.57
C GLY A 270 0.09 19.98 2.42
N GLY A 271 0.48 18.86 1.80
CA GLY A 271 -0.30 18.18 0.77
C GLY A 271 -1.51 17.43 1.35
N ILE A 272 -2.39 16.98 0.46
CA ILE A 272 -3.63 16.27 0.80
C ILE A 272 -3.48 14.78 0.46
N VAL A 273 -3.71 13.92 1.46
CA VAL A 273 -3.70 12.46 1.35
C VAL A 273 -5.13 11.93 1.29
N LEU A 274 -5.47 11.27 0.19
CA LEU A 274 -6.74 10.57 0.01
C LEU A 274 -6.64 9.12 0.48
N ASP A 275 -7.70 8.63 1.10
CA ASP A 275 -7.91 7.20 1.32
C ASP A 275 -9.39 6.86 1.08
N PRO A 276 -9.74 6.20 -0.04
CA PRO A 276 -11.12 5.88 -0.39
C PRO A 276 -11.70 4.70 0.40
N PHE A 277 -10.90 4.05 1.25
CA PHE A 277 -11.30 2.93 2.11
C PHE A 277 -10.79 3.20 3.54
N PHE A 278 -11.26 4.30 4.13
CA PHE A 278 -10.62 4.95 5.27
C PHE A 278 -10.58 4.09 6.54
N GLY A 279 -11.59 3.24 6.72
CA GLY A 279 -11.75 2.39 7.89
C GLY A 279 -11.61 3.18 9.19
N SER A 280 -10.78 2.69 10.10
CA SER A 280 -10.46 3.38 11.37
C SER A 280 -9.63 4.67 11.26
N GLY A 281 -9.42 5.23 10.07
CA GLY A 281 -8.76 6.53 9.90
C GLY A 281 -7.24 6.55 10.16
N THR A 282 -6.54 5.42 10.00
CA THR A 282 -5.07 5.39 10.16
C THR A 282 -4.39 6.39 9.22
N THR A 283 -4.88 6.52 7.98
CA THR A 283 -4.31 7.46 6.99
C THR A 283 -4.43 8.90 7.44
N GLY A 284 -5.62 9.33 7.88
CA GLY A 284 -5.83 10.68 8.38
C GLY A 284 -4.99 10.98 9.63
N LEU A 285 -4.94 10.03 10.57
CA LEU A 285 -4.11 10.17 11.78
C LEU A 285 -2.64 10.41 11.43
N VAL A 286 -2.10 9.66 10.47
CA VAL A 286 -0.69 9.76 10.08
C VAL A 286 -0.44 11.01 9.24
N ALA A 287 -1.39 11.41 8.39
CA ALA A 287 -1.32 12.65 7.63
C ALA A 287 -1.18 13.85 8.58
N VAL A 288 -2.09 14.01 9.55
CA VAL A 288 -2.07 15.10 10.53
C VAL A 288 -0.76 15.11 11.33
N ARG A 289 -0.31 13.95 11.82
CA ARG A 289 0.96 13.82 12.57
C ARG A 289 2.20 14.20 11.77
N ASN A 290 2.10 14.22 10.45
CA ASN A 290 3.19 14.57 9.55
C ASN A 290 2.93 15.91 8.85
N ASP A 291 2.09 16.80 9.38
CA ASP A 291 1.80 18.11 8.77
C ASP A 291 1.24 18.01 7.34
N ARG A 292 0.34 17.04 7.09
CA ARG A 292 -0.43 16.88 5.86
C ARG A 292 -1.92 16.89 6.18
N HIS A 293 -2.72 17.25 5.20
CA HIS A 293 -4.17 17.17 5.26
C HIS A 293 -4.65 15.80 4.77
N TYR A 294 -5.89 15.44 5.10
CA TYR A 294 -6.50 14.21 4.60
C TYR A 294 -7.91 14.39 4.03
N ILE A 295 -8.32 13.43 3.21
CA ILE A 295 -9.72 13.16 2.88
C ILE A 295 -9.91 11.66 2.99
N GLY A 296 -10.76 11.23 3.92
CA GLY A 296 -11.16 9.84 4.08
C GLY A 296 -12.54 9.60 3.49
N ILE A 297 -12.74 8.48 2.80
CA ILE A 297 -14.09 8.02 2.42
C ILE A 297 -14.34 6.68 3.10
N GLU A 298 -15.49 6.55 3.74
CA GLU A 298 -15.87 5.34 4.47
C GLU A 298 -17.37 5.08 4.32
N LEU A 299 -17.71 3.82 4.09
CA LEU A 299 -19.09 3.38 3.87
C LEU A 299 -19.82 3.14 5.20
N ASN A 300 -19.10 2.74 6.24
CA ASN A 300 -19.66 2.43 7.54
C ASN A 300 -19.60 3.65 8.48
N GLU A 301 -20.78 4.15 8.88
CA GLU A 301 -20.92 5.29 9.79
C GLU A 301 -20.19 5.09 11.13
N GLU A 302 -20.24 3.88 11.72
CA GLU A 302 -19.53 3.59 12.98
C GLU A 302 -18.02 3.73 12.81
N TYR A 303 -17.48 3.36 11.65
CA TYR A 303 -16.07 3.56 11.34
C TYR A 303 -15.74 5.03 11.09
N CYS A 304 -16.66 5.82 10.50
CA CYS A 304 -16.51 7.27 10.38
C CYS A 304 -16.37 7.94 11.76
N VAL A 305 -17.27 7.60 12.70
CA VAL A 305 -17.24 8.11 14.09
C VAL A 305 -15.92 7.73 14.77
N LEU A 306 -15.55 6.45 14.73
CA LEU A 306 -14.32 5.94 15.33
C LEU A 306 -13.05 6.58 14.73
N ALA A 307 -13.04 6.83 13.42
CA ALA A 307 -11.95 7.53 12.76
C ALA A 307 -11.87 9.00 13.20
N GLY A 308 -13.00 9.70 13.29
CA GLY A 308 -13.09 11.08 13.77
C GLY A 308 -12.55 11.23 15.20
N GLU A 309 -13.01 10.39 16.12
CA GLU A 309 -12.51 10.34 17.51
C GLU A 309 -11.00 10.09 17.59
N ARG A 310 -10.49 9.20 16.73
CA ARG A 310 -9.08 8.83 16.71
C ARG A 310 -8.17 9.95 16.19
N ILE A 311 -8.65 10.73 15.23
CA ILE A 311 -7.88 11.81 14.60
C ILE A 311 -8.03 13.12 15.40
N GLY A 312 -9.20 13.32 16.04
CA GLY A 312 -9.59 14.54 16.72
C GLY A 312 -10.46 15.48 15.88
N GLY A 313 -11.21 14.95 14.90
CA GLY A 313 -12.07 15.69 13.96
C GLY A 313 -13.50 15.13 13.85
N GLY A 314 -14.41 15.88 13.21
CA GLY A 314 -15.78 15.44 12.87
C GLY A 314 -15.86 14.79 11.47
N TYR A 315 -17.06 14.34 11.05
CA TYR A 315 -17.31 13.80 9.71
C TYR A 315 -18.51 14.47 9.03
N GLU A 316 -18.55 14.47 7.70
CA GLU A 316 -19.68 14.94 6.88
C GLU A 316 -20.55 13.76 6.44
N ASN A 317 -21.86 13.83 6.71
CA ASN A 317 -22.81 12.85 6.21
C ASN A 317 -23.36 13.29 4.85
N LYS A 318 -23.16 12.46 3.81
CA LYS A 318 -23.68 12.70 2.44
C LYS A 318 -24.77 11.71 2.03
N ALA A 319 -25.27 10.91 2.97
CA ALA A 319 -26.42 10.03 2.74
C ALA A 319 -27.73 10.85 2.85
N ASP A 320 -28.07 11.58 1.78
CA ASP A 320 -29.43 12.08 1.48
C ASP A 320 -29.61 12.20 -0.05
#